data_AF-A0A358C365-F1
#
_entry.id   AF-A0A358C365-F1
#
_cell.length_a   1.000
_cell.length_b   1.000
_cell.length_c   1.000
_cell.angle_alpha   90.00
_cell.angle_beta   90.00
_cell.angle_gamma   90.00
#
_symmetry.space_group_name_H-M   'P 1'
#
loop_
_entity.id
_entity.type
_entity.pdbx_description
1 polymer ?
#
loop_
_entity_poly.entity_id
_entity_poly.type
_entity_poly.pdbx_seq_one_letter_code
_entity_poly.pdbx_strand_id
1 'polypeptide(L)' 'MDVVLDLLFTSPLGLLSLFTILFIIGMGFFLSAWFKRKMNNPED' A
#
# COMPACT_ATOMS: atom_id res chain seq x y z
N MET A 1 -6.42 22.65 0.61
CA MET A 1 -6.02 21.23 0.44
C MET A 1 -6.11 20.78 -1.01
N ASP A 2 -6.59 21.64 -1.93
CA ASP A 2 -6.70 21.31 -3.35
C ASP A 2 -5.34 21.25 -4.06
N VAL A 3 -4.47 22.23 -3.86
CA VAL A 3 -3.16 22.31 -4.55
C VAL A 3 -2.26 21.08 -4.32
N VAL A 4 -2.31 20.47 -3.13
CA VAL A 4 -1.48 19.31 -2.79
C VAL A 4 -2.01 18.05 -3.46
N LEU A 5 -3.34 17.86 -3.47
CA LEU A 5 -3.98 16.74 -4.16
C LEU A 5 -3.84 16.90 -5.68
N ASP A 6 -3.98 18.12 -6.19
CA ASP A 6 -3.80 18.42 -7.61
C ASP A 6 -2.37 18.12 -8.06
N LEU A 7 -1.37 18.43 -7.23
CA LEU A 7 0.02 18.08 -7.51
C LEU A 7 0.24 16.56 -7.47
N LEU A 8 -0.41 15.86 -6.54
CA LEU A 8 -0.33 14.41 -6.39
C LEU A 8 -0.94 13.65 -7.59
N PHE A 9 -2.01 14.18 -8.19
CA PHE A 9 -2.69 13.54 -9.34
C PHE A 9 -2.20 14.04 -10.70
N THR A 10 -1.74 15.29 -10.82
CA THR A 10 -1.36 15.89 -12.11
C THR A 10 0.12 15.72 -12.43
N SER A 11 1.00 15.59 -11.42
CA SER A 11 2.43 15.42 -11.66
C SER A 11 2.83 13.95 -11.79
N PRO A 12 3.71 13.58 -12.73
CA PRO A 12 4.23 12.21 -12.87
C PRO A 12 4.83 11.64 -11.57
N LEU A 13 5.52 12.49 -10.81
CA LEU A 13 6.08 12.13 -9.50
C LEU A 13 5.00 11.92 -8.44
N GLY A 14 3.92 12.69 -8.51
CA GLY A 14 2.76 12.56 -7.62
C GLY A 14 2.10 11.19 -7.77
N LEU A 15 1.89 10.75 -9.01
CA LEU A 15 1.29 9.46 -9.31
C LEU A 15 2.18 8.29 -8.84
N LEU A 16 3.50 8.40 -8.99
CA LEU A 16 4.45 7.42 -8.46
C LEU A 16 4.39 7.34 -6.92
N SER A 17 4.31 8.49 -6.25
CA SER A 17 4.16 8.52 -4.79
C SER A 17 2.81 7.95 -4.33
N LEU A 18 1.72 8.20 -5.07
CA LEU A 18 0.40 7.63 -4.82
C LEU A 18 0.42 6.11 -4.95
N PHE A 19 1.02 5.59 -6.02
CA PHE A 19 1.23 4.15 -6.20
C PHE A 19 2.03 3.55 -5.05
N THR A 20 3.09 4.24 -4.62
CA THR A 20 3.94 3.79 -3.51
C THR A 20 3.17 3.70 -2.20
N ILE A 21 2.32 4.69 -1.90
CA ILE A 21 1.46 4.69 -0.70
C ILE A 21 0.48 3.51 -0.75
N LEU A 22 -0.21 3.31 -1.88
CA LEU A 22 -1.12 2.18 -2.05
C LEU A 22 -0.40 0.83 -1.95
N PHE A 23 0.81 0.74 -2.51
CA PHE A 23 1.65 -0.44 -2.43
C PHE A 23 2.06 -0.76 -1.00
N ILE A 24 2.48 0.24 -0.21
CA ILE A 24 2.84 0.05 1.20
C ILE A 24 1.64 -0.44 2.01
N ILE A 25 0.47 0.18 1.83
CA ILE A 25 -0.77 -0.23 2.52
C ILE A 25 -1.15 -1.66 2.12
N GLY A 26 -1.12 -1.96 0.81
CA GLY A 26 -1.40 -3.29 0.27
C GLY A 26 -0.43 -4.36 0.79
N MET A 27 0.86 -4.05 0.83
CA MET A 27 1.90 -4.93 1.39
C MET A 27 1.72 -5.15 2.89
N GLY A 28 1.33 -4.13 3.65
CA GLY A 28 1.01 -4.26 5.07
C GLY A 28 -0.15 -5.24 5.29
N PHE A 29 -1.22 -5.10 4.50
CA PHE A 29 -2.35 -6.03 4.57
C PHE A 29 -1.97 -7.44 4.11
N PHE A 30 -1.22 -7.55 3.01
CA PHE A 30 -0.74 -8.82 2.46
C PHE A 30 0.13 -9.57 3.48
N LEU A 31 1.10 -8.89 4.10
CA LEU A 31 1.97 -9.48 5.13
C LEU A 31 1.18 -9.86 6.38
N SER A 32 0.24 -9.02 6.82
CA SER A 32 -0.63 -9.35 7.96
C SER A 32 -1.50 -10.59 7.68
N ALA A 33 -2.11 -10.65 6.50
CA ALA A 33 -2.91 -11.80 6.08
C ALA A 33 -2.06 -13.07 5.91
N TRP A 34 -0.86 -12.95 5.32
CA TRP A 34 0.08 -14.04 5.14
C TRP A 34 0.58 -14.58 6.49
N PHE A 35 0.98 -13.68 7.40
CA PHE A 35 1.43 -14.03 8.74
C PHE A 35 0.31 -14.71 9.54
N LYS A 36 -0.90 -14.16 9.48
CA LYS A 36 -2.08 -14.77 10.13
C LYS A 36 -2.42 -16.14 9.55
N ARG A 37 -2.30 -16.32 8.23
CA ARG A 37 -2.51 -17.62 7.57
C ARG A 37 -1.46 -18.66 8.00
N LYS A 38 -0.20 -18.25 8.12
CA LYS A 38 0.91 -19.10 8.58
C LYS A 38 0.78 -19.47 10.07
N MET A 39 0.30 -18.56 10.90
CA MET A 39 0.08 -18.83 12.34
C MET A 39 -1.15 -19.74 12.58
N ASN A 40 -2.19 -19.63 11.76
CA ASN A 40 -3.42 -20.43 11.88
C ASN A 40 -3.33 -21.82 11.24
N ASN A 41 -2.30 -22.12 10.44
CA ASN A 41 -1.98 -23.46 9.98
C ASN A 41 -0.65 -23.87 10.60
N PRO A 42 -0.64 -24.40 11.84
CA PRO A 42 0.58 -24.89 12.49
C PRO A 42 1.12 -26.19 11.87
N GLU A 43 0.56 -26.67 10.75
CA GLU A 43 0.82 -27.96 10.14
C GLU A 43 1.41 -27.77 8.72
N ASP A 44 2.67 -27.34 8.68
CA ASP A 44 3.69 -27.68 7.67
C ASP A 44 5.03 -27.81 8.40
#